data_AF-A0A372MFT6-F1
#
_entry.id   AF-A0A372MFT6-F1
#
_cell.length_a   1.000
_cell.length_b   1.000
_cell.length_c   1.000
_cell.angle_alpha   90.00
_cell.angle_beta   90.00
_cell.angle_gamma   90.00
#
_symmetry.space_group_name_H-M   'P 1'
#
loop_
_entity.id
_entity.type
_entity.pdbx_description
1 polymer ?
#
loop_
_entity_poly.entity_id
_entity_poly.type
_entity_poly.pdbx_seq_one_letter_code
_entity_poly.pdbx_strand_id
1 'polypeptide(L)'
;MMSCFYEDGLRFSCVDGCRYCCSCEPGYVFLSQPDLDRLCAHTGMDEQACIETYCRIVAMGAFSMISLKEKQNYDCVFLNERGCSVYEGRPRQCRTYPFWMSILESEERWEEEKKSCPGIGKGRLYTKEEIDGLLEIDLKQTPIIRD
;
A
#
# COMPACT_ATOMS: atom_id res chain seq x y z
N MET A 1 -4.96 -17.92 21.74
CA MET A 1 -4.37 -16.62 21.37
C MET A 1 -3.10 -16.97 20.61
N MET A 2 -3.07 -16.76 19.30
CA MET A 2 -1.85 -16.98 18.51
C MET A 2 -0.84 -15.94 18.96
N SER A 3 0.28 -16.40 19.54
CA SER A 3 1.41 -15.52 19.85
C SER A 3 1.95 -14.94 18.56
N CYS A 4 1.99 -13.61 18.47
CA CYS A 4 2.69 -12.91 17.39
C CYS A 4 4.03 -12.37 17.92
N PHE A 5 4.96 -12.01 17.04
CA PHE A 5 6.27 -11.48 17.48
C PHE A 5 6.21 -9.99 17.88
N TYR A 6 5.10 -9.31 17.58
CA TYR A 6 4.89 -7.88 17.79
C TYR A 6 3.99 -7.58 18.98
N GLU A 7 3.94 -8.45 20.00
CA GLU A 7 3.16 -8.21 21.23
C GLU A 7 3.52 -6.88 21.89
N ASP A 8 4.80 -6.50 21.88
CA ASP A 8 5.29 -5.23 22.43
C ASP A 8 5.20 -4.05 21.42
N GLY A 9 4.61 -4.29 20.26
CA GLY A 9 4.50 -3.34 19.15
C GLY A 9 5.73 -3.25 18.27
N LEU A 10 5.60 -2.49 17.18
CA LEU A 10 6.67 -2.29 16.18
C LEU A 10 6.85 -0.81 15.88
N ARG A 11 8.11 -0.39 15.70
CA ARG A 11 8.41 0.98 15.29
C ARG A 11 8.40 1.11 13.78
N PHE A 12 7.70 2.11 13.28
CA PHE A 12 7.74 2.48 11.87
C PHE A 12 7.49 3.97 11.68
N SER A 13 8.21 4.57 10.75
CA SER A 13 7.87 5.88 10.19
C SER A 13 8.37 5.95 8.76
N CYS A 14 7.46 6.24 7.83
CA CYS A 14 7.82 6.45 6.45
C CYS A 14 8.81 7.62 6.35
N VAL A 15 9.93 7.41 5.65
CA VAL A 15 10.97 8.43 5.47
C VAL A 15 10.53 9.37 4.35
N ASP A 16 10.64 10.68 4.58
CA ASP A 16 10.29 11.69 3.58
C ASP A 16 11.14 11.53 2.31
N GLY A 17 10.51 11.67 1.14
CA GLY A 17 11.15 11.41 -0.15
C GLY A 17 11.54 9.95 -0.42
N CYS A 18 11.23 9.00 0.46
CA CYS A 18 11.49 7.58 0.22
C CYS A 18 10.68 7.08 -0.98
N ARG A 19 11.34 6.28 -1.82
CA ARG A 19 10.77 5.74 -3.06
C ARG A 19 10.59 4.22 -3.03
N TYR A 20 11.17 3.55 -2.04
CA TYR A 20 11.35 2.09 -1.99
C TYR A 20 10.07 1.31 -2.33
N CYS A 21 8.99 1.51 -1.57
CA CYS A 21 7.75 0.74 -1.73
C CYS A 21 6.95 1.07 -3.01
N CYS A 22 7.38 2.06 -3.79
CA CYS A 22 6.66 2.55 -4.98
C CYS A 22 7.53 2.53 -6.24
N SER A 23 8.74 1.96 -6.20
CA SER A 23 9.73 2.03 -7.28
C SER A 23 10.26 0.68 -7.71
N CYS A 24 10.68 0.58 -8.97
CA CYS A 24 11.56 -0.45 -9.55
C CYS A 24 11.04 -1.91 -9.58
N GLU A 25 10.04 -2.27 -8.79
CA GLU A 25 9.48 -3.64 -8.76
C GLU A 25 8.07 -3.67 -9.38
N PRO A 26 7.79 -4.61 -10.30
CA PRO A 26 6.45 -4.79 -10.83
C PRO A 26 5.50 -5.27 -9.73
N GLY A 27 4.24 -4.82 -9.77
CA GLY A 27 3.29 -5.22 -8.74
C GLY A 27 1.87 -4.73 -9.00
N TYR A 28 0.99 -5.05 -8.05
CA TYR A 28 -0.40 -4.62 -8.10
C TYR A 28 -0.76 -3.81 -6.86
N VAL A 29 -1.28 -2.61 -7.11
CA VAL A 29 -1.95 -1.80 -6.09
C VAL A 29 -3.43 -1.81 -6.45
N PHE A 30 -4.11 -2.88 -6.06
CA PHE A 30 -5.53 -3.07 -6.31
C PHE A 30 -6.35 -2.08 -5.47
N LEU A 31 -7.25 -1.37 -6.14
CA LEU A 31 -8.06 -0.34 -5.50
C LEU A 31 -9.39 -0.93 -5.04
N SER A 32 -9.76 -0.64 -3.80
CA SER A 32 -11.14 -0.72 -3.32
C SER A 32 -11.91 0.58 -3.65
N GLN A 33 -13.25 0.59 -3.51
CA GLN A 33 -14.03 1.82 -3.72
C GLN A 33 -13.55 2.97 -2.81
N PRO A 34 -13.30 2.77 -1.50
CA PRO A 34 -12.73 3.83 -0.66
C PRO A 34 -11.35 4.33 -1.11
N ASP A 35 -10.54 3.49 -1.77
CA ASP A 35 -9.27 3.94 -2.34
C ASP A 35 -9.49 4.89 -3.51
N LEU A 36 -10.42 4.53 -4.41
CA LEU A 36 -10.77 5.34 -5.55
C LEU A 36 -11.36 6.68 -5.11
N ASP A 37 -12.27 6.68 -4.12
CA ASP A 37 -12.87 7.90 -3.59
C ASP A 37 -11.81 8.86 -3.04
N ARG A 38 -10.80 8.33 -2.33
CA ARG A 38 -9.66 9.13 -1.82
C ARG A 38 -8.82 9.71 -2.94
N LEU A 39 -8.52 8.91 -3.97
CA LEU A 39 -7.76 9.37 -5.12
C LEU A 39 -8.52 10.46 -5.89
N CYS A 40 -9.83 10.27 -6.11
CA CYS A 40 -10.69 11.26 -6.73
C CYS A 40 -10.72 12.57 -5.94
N ALA A 41 -10.92 12.50 -4.62
CA ALA A 41 -10.89 13.67 -3.75
C ALA A 41 -9.54 14.40 -3.78
N HIS A 42 -8.42 13.67 -3.83
CA HIS A 42 -7.07 14.24 -3.87
C HIS A 42 -6.73 14.86 -5.23
N THR A 43 -7.18 14.25 -6.31
CA THR A 43 -6.89 14.68 -7.70
C THR A 43 -7.89 15.70 -8.24
N GLY A 44 -9.06 15.82 -7.62
CA GLY A 44 -10.17 16.63 -8.11
C GLY A 44 -10.85 16.04 -9.35
N MET A 45 -10.59 14.77 -9.67
CA MET A 45 -11.19 14.06 -10.80
C MET A 45 -12.45 13.30 -10.37
N ASP A 46 -13.37 13.09 -11.30
CA ASP A 46 -14.39 12.06 -11.13
C ASP A 46 -13.78 10.64 -11.26
N GLU A 47 -14.56 9.63 -10.85
CA GLU A 47 -14.11 8.24 -10.83
C GLU A 47 -13.65 7.75 -12.20
N GLN A 48 -14.40 8.07 -13.26
CA GLN A 48 -14.09 7.59 -14.60
C GLN A 48 -12.76 8.18 -15.08
N ALA A 49 -12.61 9.50 -14.96
CA ALA A 49 -11.38 10.20 -15.32
C ALA A 49 -10.19 9.71 -14.49
N CYS A 50 -10.38 9.44 -13.20
CA CYS A 50 -9.34 8.92 -12.32
C CYS A 50 -8.90 7.50 -12.75
N ILE A 51 -9.85 6.61 -13.05
CA ILE A 51 -9.55 5.26 -13.53
C ILE A 51 -8.81 5.31 -14.87
N GLU A 52 -9.32 6.06 -15.84
CA GLU A 52 -8.72 6.16 -17.18
C GLU A 52 -7.30 6.76 -17.12
N THR A 53 -7.09 7.75 -16.26
CA THR A 53 -5.79 8.43 -16.13
C THR A 53 -4.77 7.57 -15.38
N TYR A 54 -5.12 7.06 -14.20
CA TYR A 54 -4.15 6.51 -13.25
C TYR A 54 -4.19 4.99 -13.07
N CYS A 55 -5.21 4.30 -13.60
CA CYS A 55 -5.43 2.88 -13.32
C CYS A 55 -5.37 1.99 -14.57
N ARG A 56 -5.00 0.73 -14.38
CA ARG A 56 -5.08 -0.34 -15.37
C ARG A 56 -6.06 -1.41 -14.91
N ILE A 57 -6.68 -2.08 -15.87
CA ILE A 57 -7.50 -3.26 -15.64
C ILE A 57 -6.60 -4.49 -15.71
N VAL A 58 -6.66 -5.33 -14.69
CA VAL A 58 -5.87 -6.55 -14.56
C VAL A 58 -6.81 -7.76 -14.60
N ALA A 59 -6.64 -8.63 -15.58
CA ALA A 59 -7.41 -9.87 -15.69
C ALA A 59 -6.96 -10.88 -14.64
N MET A 60 -7.91 -11.41 -13.86
CA MET A 60 -7.70 -12.38 -12.78
C MET A 60 -8.34 -13.74 -13.11
N GLY A 61 -8.50 -14.04 -14.40
CA GLY A 61 -9.23 -15.20 -14.90
C GLY A 61 -10.69 -14.88 -15.17
N ALA A 62 -11.58 -15.26 -14.25
CA ALA A 62 -13.03 -15.11 -14.42
C ALA A 62 -13.55 -13.66 -14.21
N PHE A 63 -12.70 -12.77 -13.72
CA PHE A 63 -13.03 -11.39 -13.42
C PHE A 63 -11.80 -10.51 -13.63
N SER A 64 -12.00 -9.19 -13.64
CA SER A 64 -10.93 -8.20 -13.69
C SER A 64 -10.91 -7.32 -12.44
N MET A 65 -9.74 -6.80 -12.09
CA MET A 65 -9.56 -5.85 -10.98
C MET A 65 -8.90 -4.57 -11.45
N ILE A 66 -9.15 -3.47 -10.74
CA ILE A 66 -8.50 -2.18 -11.01
C ILE A 66 -7.25 -2.04 -10.16
N SER A 67 -6.11 -1.82 -10.79
CA SER A 67 -4.83 -1.51 -10.13
C SER A 67 -4.32 -0.14 -10.56
N LEU A 68 -3.52 0.54 -9.73
CA LEU A 68 -2.70 1.65 -10.23
C LEU A 68 -1.80 1.20 -11.37
N LYS A 69 -1.55 2.11 -12.32
CA LYS A 69 -0.55 1.94 -13.38
C LYS A 69 0.86 2.09 -12.81
N GLU A 70 1.79 1.37 -13.40
CA GLU A 70 3.21 1.68 -13.35
C GLU A 70 3.67 2.42 -14.61
N LYS A 71 4.79 3.13 -14.48
CA LYS A 71 5.57 3.70 -15.59
C LYS A 71 6.40 2.61 -16.26
N GLN A 72 7.10 2.96 -17.34
CA GLN A 72 7.99 2.02 -18.05
C GLN A 72 9.08 1.39 -17.17
N ASN A 73 9.51 2.07 -16.11
CA ASN A 73 10.50 1.59 -15.15
C ASN A 73 9.88 0.93 -13.90
N TYR A 74 8.61 0.54 -13.96
CA TYR A 74 7.82 -0.03 -12.85
C TYR A 74 7.57 0.89 -11.66
N ASP A 75 7.98 2.16 -11.73
CA ASP A 75 7.57 3.15 -10.73
C ASP A 75 6.06 3.36 -10.77
N CYS A 76 5.44 3.49 -9.60
CA CYS A 76 4.04 3.89 -9.49
C CYS A 76 3.77 5.19 -10.28
N VAL A 77 2.60 5.29 -10.93
CA VAL A 77 2.19 6.48 -11.70
C VAL A 77 2.29 7.78 -10.92
N PHE A 78 2.10 7.74 -9.59
CA PHE A 78 2.17 8.90 -8.69
C PHE A 78 3.56 9.16 -8.10
N LEU A 79 4.57 8.35 -8.39
CA LEU A 79 5.92 8.57 -7.87
C LEU A 79 6.62 9.66 -8.68
N ASN A 80 7.20 10.67 -8.02
CA ASN A 80 8.04 11.70 -8.66
C ASN A 80 9.36 11.89 -7.90
N GLU A 81 10.19 12.86 -8.31
CA GLU A 81 11.49 13.12 -7.69
C GLU A 81 11.41 13.50 -6.21
N ARG A 82 10.26 14.03 -5.76
CA ARG A 82 9.98 14.41 -4.36
C ARG A 82 9.23 13.31 -3.58
N GLY A 83 8.96 12.16 -4.18
CA GLY A 83 8.19 11.06 -3.57
C GLY A 83 6.78 10.92 -4.15
N CYS A 84 5.85 10.40 -3.37
CA CYS A 84 4.47 10.14 -3.81
C CYS A 84 3.68 11.45 -3.94
N SER A 85 3.20 11.78 -5.13
CA SER A 85 2.40 13.00 -5.39
C SER A 85 1.00 12.98 -4.77
N VAL A 86 0.55 11.81 -4.32
CA VAL A 86 -0.76 11.60 -3.68
C VAL A 86 -0.61 11.03 -2.27
N TYR A 87 0.42 11.44 -1.53
CA TYR A 87 0.74 10.87 -0.22
C TYR A 87 -0.46 10.81 0.75
N GLU A 88 -1.27 11.87 0.82
CA GLU A 88 -2.49 11.91 1.63
C GLU A 88 -3.65 11.09 1.03
N GLY A 89 -3.71 11.01 -0.30
CA GLY A 89 -4.69 10.22 -1.06
C GLY A 89 -4.30 8.75 -1.28
N ARG A 90 -3.24 8.26 -0.63
CA ARG A 90 -2.68 6.93 -0.91
C ARG A 90 -3.72 5.81 -0.74
N PRO A 91 -3.69 4.80 -1.63
CA PRO A 91 -4.46 3.58 -1.44
C PRO A 91 -4.07 2.86 -0.16
N ARG A 92 -4.96 1.99 0.29
CA ARG A 92 -4.85 1.20 1.50
C ARG A 92 -3.55 0.42 1.55
N GLN A 93 -3.21 -0.33 0.51
CA GLN A 93 -1.95 -1.10 0.45
C GLN A 93 -0.74 -0.21 0.73
N CYS A 94 -0.70 1.00 0.16
CA CYS A 94 0.38 1.96 0.40
C CYS A 94 0.35 2.56 1.82
N ARG A 95 -0.81 2.64 2.46
CA ARG A 95 -0.99 3.18 3.83
C ARG A 95 -0.71 2.14 4.92
N THR A 96 -0.99 0.87 4.64
CA THR A 96 -0.81 -0.24 5.59
C THR A 96 0.61 -0.78 5.55
N TYR A 97 1.40 -0.53 4.50
CA TYR A 97 2.81 -0.89 4.47
C TYR A 97 3.57 -0.25 5.65
N PRO A 98 4.43 -1.01 6.38
CA PRO A 98 4.89 -2.38 6.14
C PRO A 98 4.08 -3.46 6.90
N PHE A 99 2.94 -3.12 7.48
CA PHE A 99 2.09 -4.02 8.28
C PHE A 99 1.23 -4.95 7.42
N TRP A 100 1.78 -5.46 6.32
CA TRP A 100 1.13 -6.48 5.50
C TRP A 100 1.28 -7.85 6.12
N MET A 101 0.28 -8.72 5.92
CA MET A 101 0.31 -10.09 6.45
C MET A 101 1.57 -10.85 6.02
N SER A 102 2.03 -10.66 4.78
CA SER A 102 3.24 -11.30 4.27
C SER A 102 4.50 -10.92 5.03
N ILE A 103 4.60 -9.66 5.49
CA ILE A 103 5.75 -9.13 6.24
C ILE A 103 5.63 -9.50 7.72
N LEU A 104 4.42 -9.47 8.27
CA LEU A 104 4.15 -9.76 9.69
C LEU A 104 4.00 -11.26 10.01
N GLU A 105 4.18 -12.15 9.02
CA GLU A 105 4.11 -13.60 9.23
C GLU A 105 5.14 -14.10 10.25
N SER A 106 6.33 -13.47 10.29
CA SER A 106 7.40 -13.80 11.24
C SER A 106 8.33 -12.62 11.49
N GLU A 107 9.04 -12.65 12.63
CA GLU A 107 10.08 -11.66 12.94
C GLU A 107 11.20 -11.67 11.89
N GLU A 108 11.51 -12.85 11.33
CA GLU A 108 12.50 -13.00 10.27
C GLU A 108 12.12 -12.19 9.02
N ARG A 109 10.85 -12.26 8.58
CA ARG A 109 10.39 -11.49 7.40
C ARG A 109 10.37 -9.98 7.68
N TRP A 110 10.02 -9.59 8.89
CA TRP A 110 10.10 -8.18 9.30
C TRP A 110 11.54 -7.65 9.26
N GLU A 111 12.49 -8.40 9.80
CA GLU A 111 13.91 -8.04 9.76
C GLU A 111 14.51 -8.12 8.34
N GLU A 112 13.99 -8.99 7.48
CA GLU A 112 14.36 -9.01 6.05
C GLU A 112 13.88 -7.75 5.33
N GLU A 113 12.60 -7.40 5.48
CA GLU A 113 12.02 -6.20 4.87
C GLU A 113 12.74 -4.92 5.35
N LYS A 114 13.12 -4.88 6.63
CA LYS A 114 13.90 -3.79 7.24
C LYS A 114 15.24 -3.53 6.58
N LYS A 115 15.87 -4.53 5.95
CA LYS A 115 17.13 -4.33 5.20
C LYS A 115 16.94 -3.38 4.02
N SER A 116 15.73 -3.34 3.48
CA SER A 116 15.39 -2.53 2.31
C SER A 116 14.62 -1.27 2.68
N CYS A 117 13.75 -1.33 3.69
CA CYS A 117 12.93 -0.22 4.11
C CYS A 117 13.60 0.63 5.23
N PRO A 118 14.02 1.87 4.96
CA PRO A 118 14.72 2.70 5.95
C PRO A 118 13.81 3.19 7.10
N GLY A 119 12.49 3.03 6.96
CA GLY A 119 11.50 3.44 7.95
C GLY A 119 11.22 2.39 9.03
N ILE A 120 11.56 1.11 8.78
CA ILE A 120 11.32 0.04 9.73
C ILE A 120 12.27 0.17 10.93
N GLY A 121 11.70 0.07 12.14
CA GLY A 121 12.42 0.25 13.40
C GLY A 121 12.63 1.72 13.80
N LYS A 122 12.02 2.68 13.10
CA LYS A 122 12.19 4.13 13.33
C LYS A 122 10.89 4.80 13.75
N GLY A 123 11.03 5.94 14.44
CA GLY A 123 9.92 6.84 14.77
C GLY A 123 8.82 6.21 15.64
N ARG A 124 7.56 6.42 15.24
CA ARG A 124 6.35 6.06 16.00
C ARG A 124 6.34 4.56 16.36
N LEU A 125 5.99 4.25 17.60
CA LEU A 125 5.65 2.90 18.04
C LEU A 125 4.17 2.63 17.71
N TYR A 126 3.91 1.58 16.95
CA TYR A 126 2.58 1.05 16.69
C TYR A 126 2.30 -0.06 17.70
N THR A 127 1.20 0.04 18.43
CA THR A 127 0.78 -0.99 19.39
C THR A 127 0.27 -2.23 18.67
N LYS A 128 0.19 -3.36 19.37
CA LYS A 128 -0.39 -4.58 18.83
C LYS A 128 -1.80 -4.35 18.29
N GLU A 129 -2.64 -3.64 19.05
CA GLU A 129 -4.01 -3.33 18.67
C GLU A 129 -4.10 -2.51 17.38
N GLU A 130 -3.17 -1.56 17.19
CA GLU A 130 -3.09 -0.79 15.95
C GLU A 130 -2.63 -1.62 14.76
N ILE A 131 -1.66 -2.51 14.97
CA ILE A 131 -1.16 -3.42 13.94
C ILE A 131 -2.27 -4.39 13.52
N ASP A 132 -2.97 -5.00 14.48
CA ASP A 132 -4.12 -5.86 14.24
C ASP A 132 -5.20 -5.10 13.44
N GLY A 133 -5.49 -3.85 13.80
CA GLY A 133 -6.43 -3.00 13.07
C GLY A 133 -6.00 -2.71 11.62
N LEU A 134 -4.70 -2.49 11.38
CA LEU A 134 -4.17 -2.30 10.02
C LEU A 134 -4.25 -3.58 9.18
N LEU A 135 -3.99 -4.74 9.79
CA LEU A 135 -4.16 -6.05 9.16
C LEU A 135 -5.63 -6.31 8.80
N GLU A 136 -6.55 -5.99 9.69
CA GLU A 136 -7.99 -6.14 9.40
C GLU A 136 -8.43 -5.26 8.24
N ILE A 137 -7.96 -4.01 8.19
CA ILE A 137 -8.22 -3.10 7.06
C ILE A 137 -7.69 -3.74 5.77
N ASP A 138 -6.47 -4.29 5.83
CA ASP A 138 -5.81 -4.91 4.68
C ASP A 138 -6.59 -6.11 4.12
N LEU A 139 -7.12 -6.95 4.99
CA LEU A 139 -7.83 -8.17 4.62
C LEU A 139 -9.29 -7.92 4.20
N LYS A 140 -9.95 -6.92 4.77
CA LYS A 140 -11.40 -6.71 4.59
C LYS A 140 -11.76 -5.89 3.36
N GLN A 141 -10.83 -5.12 2.78
CA GLN A 141 -11.12 -4.29 1.62
C GLN A 141 -11.00 -5.07 0.32
N THR A 142 -12.16 -5.47 -0.21
CA THR A 142 -12.27 -6.12 -1.50
C THR A 142 -11.91 -5.15 -2.63
N PRO A 143 -11.02 -5.54 -3.55
CA PRO A 143 -10.77 -4.79 -4.77
C PRO A 143 -12.05 -4.56 -5.58
N ILE A 144 -12.08 -3.48 -6.36
CA ILE A 144 -13.13 -3.24 -7.35
C ILE A 144 -13.05 -4.34 -8.40
N ILE A 145 -14.10 -5.15 -8.47
CA ILE A 145 -14.26 -6.21 -9.46
C ILE A 145 -15.01 -5.63 -10.68
N ARG A 146 -14.51 -5.94 -11.88
CA ARG A 146 -15.15 -5.63 -13.16
C ARG A 146 -15.37 -6.94 -13.91
N ASP A 147 -16.56 -7.05 -14.50
CA ASP A 147 -16.95 -8.14 -15.41
C ASP A 147 -16.40 -7.91 -16.82
#